data_AF-A0A353SBD3-F1
#
_entry.id   AF-A0A353SBD3-F1
#
_cell.length_a   1.000
_cell.length_b   1.000
_cell.length_c   1.000
_cell.angle_alpha   90.00
_cell.angle_beta   90.00
_cell.angle_gamma   90.00
#
_symmetry.space_group_name_H-M   'P 1'
#
loop_
_entity.id
_entity.type
_entity.pdbx_description
1 polymer ?
#
loop_
_entity_poly.entity_id
_entity_poly.type
_entity_poly.pdbx_seq_one_letter_code
_entity_poly.pdbx_strand_id
1 'polypeptide(L)'
;MKAFIPHKDTLLQLARAQREYIDAFNARPATGVFLYPRYPLWAFAEELPEEILGCAICAPLPCDGGASFPVELESAEGRTMLRIVFATAGDSPSPATGVSCPAAAAPAVRCVQFPLRPRVFRTGTALLQDNGWQLFDERWHKRAELST
;
A
#
# COMPACT_ATOMS: atom_id res chain seq x y z
N MET A 1 6.58 -16.08 -0.21
CA MET A 1 6.39 -14.64 -0.42
C MET A 1 6.92 -13.87 0.79
N LYS A 2 7.72 -12.84 0.55
CA LYS A 2 8.17 -11.89 1.56
C LYS A 2 7.19 -10.71 1.65
N ALA A 3 7.12 -10.07 2.81
CA ALA A 3 6.24 -8.94 3.06
C ALA A 3 7.01 -7.77 3.68
N PHE A 4 6.66 -6.56 3.26
CA PHE A 4 6.97 -5.30 3.93
C PHE A 4 5.75 -4.87 4.75
N ILE A 5 5.96 -4.60 6.03
CA ILE A 5 4.92 -4.27 6.99
C ILE A 5 5.25 -2.91 7.63
N PRO A 6 4.47 -1.85 7.33
CA PRO A 6 4.63 -0.58 8.02
C PRO A 6 4.40 -0.71 9.53
N HIS A 7 5.09 0.11 10.33
CA HIS A 7 4.84 0.19 11.77
C HIS A 7 3.47 0.85 12.06
N LYS A 8 2.95 0.69 13.29
CA LYS A 8 1.59 1.08 13.69
C LYS A 8 1.24 2.54 13.34
N ASP A 9 2.17 3.47 13.51
CA ASP A 9 1.91 4.90 13.29
C ASP A 9 1.78 5.20 11.79
N THR A 10 2.62 4.56 10.97
CA THR A 10 2.50 4.61 9.51
C THR A 10 1.23 3.91 9.04
N LEU A 11 0.87 2.76 9.62
CA LEU A 11 -0.39 2.07 9.31
C LEU A 11 -1.60 2.96 9.57
N LEU A 12 -1.62 3.71 10.68
CA LEU A 12 -2.71 4.64 10.99
C LEU A 12 -2.80 5.76 9.95
N GLN A 13 -1.67 6.30 9.50
CA GLN A 13 -1.65 7.31 8.43
C GLN A 13 -2.14 6.72 7.10
N LEU A 14 -1.69 5.52 6.73
CA LEU A 14 -2.13 4.84 5.52
C LEU A 14 -3.63 4.51 5.55
N ALA A 15 -4.17 4.09 6.71
CA ALA A 15 -5.60 3.83 6.86
C ALA A 15 -6.46 5.10 6.69
N ARG A 16 -5.98 6.24 7.19
CA ARG A 16 -6.63 7.55 6.97
C ARG A 16 -6.61 7.94 5.50
N ALA A 17 -5.44 7.82 4.86
CA ALA A 17 -5.28 8.10 3.43
C ALA A 17 -6.15 7.19 2.55
N GLN A 18 -6.19 5.88 2.86
CA GLN A 18 -7.05 4.90 2.19
C GLN A 18 -8.52 5.32 2.25
N ARG A 19 -9.01 5.65 3.44
CA ARG A 19 -10.41 6.06 3.63
C ARG A 19 -10.73 7.31 2.82
N GLU A 20 -9.92 8.36 2.95
CA GLU A 20 -10.14 9.62 2.21
C GLU A 20 -10.14 9.38 0.69
N TYR A 21 -9.19 8.58 0.19
CA TYR A 21 -9.11 8.23 -1.23
C TYR A 21 -10.36 7.51 -1.72
N ILE A 22 -10.81 6.48 -0.98
CA ILE A 22 -11.98 5.67 -1.34
C ILE A 22 -13.25 6.52 -1.28
N ASP A 23 -13.43 7.32 -0.22
CA ASP A 23 -14.58 8.20 -0.06
C ASP A 23 -14.65 9.22 -1.23
N ALA A 24 -13.52 9.82 -1.58
CA ALA A 24 -13.43 10.77 -2.68
C ALA A 24 -13.62 10.12 -4.06
N PHE A 25 -13.22 8.86 -4.24
CA PHE A 25 -13.47 8.11 -5.48
C PHE A 25 -14.96 7.76 -5.60
N ASN A 26 -15.54 7.17 -4.55
CA ASN A 26 -16.91 6.66 -4.55
C ASN A 26 -17.97 7.78 -4.55
N ALA A 27 -17.61 9.01 -4.13
CA ALA A 27 -18.49 10.17 -4.24
C ALA A 27 -18.70 10.66 -5.68
N ARG A 28 -17.95 10.15 -6.67
CA ARG A 28 -18.05 10.56 -8.08
C ARG A 28 -19.30 9.91 -8.72
N PRO A 29 -20.26 10.68 -9.24
CA PRO A 29 -21.58 10.18 -9.62
C PRO A 29 -21.67 9.39 -10.95
N ALA A 30 -20.57 8.86 -11.51
CA ALA A 30 -20.56 8.44 -12.92
C ALA A 30 -19.74 7.20 -13.31
N THR A 31 -19.19 6.43 -12.36
CA THR A 31 -18.31 5.30 -12.73
C THR A 31 -19.04 3.97 -12.84
N GLY A 32 -20.11 3.73 -12.07
CA GLY A 32 -20.69 2.38 -11.91
C GLY A 32 -19.75 1.40 -11.18
N VAL A 33 -18.58 1.89 -10.78
CA VAL A 33 -17.47 1.18 -10.15
C VAL A 33 -17.23 1.79 -8.78
N PHE A 34 -17.14 0.93 -7.78
CA PHE A 34 -16.85 1.32 -6.41
C PHE A 34 -15.50 0.74 -5.99
N LEU A 35 -14.75 1.51 -5.20
CA LEU A 35 -13.57 1.01 -4.50
C LEU A 35 -13.98 0.49 -3.14
N TYR A 36 -13.51 -0.72 -2.83
CA TYR A 36 -13.64 -1.35 -1.52
C TYR A 36 -12.26 -1.44 -0.86
N PRO A 37 -12.17 -1.20 0.47
CA PRO A 37 -10.90 -1.26 1.17
C PRO A 37 -10.35 -2.69 1.18
N ARG A 38 -9.03 -2.80 1.05
CA ARG A 38 -8.28 -4.05 1.16
C ARG A 38 -7.36 -4.00 2.37
N TYR A 39 -7.24 -5.16 3.00
CA TYR A 39 -6.35 -5.41 4.12
C TYR A 39 -5.62 -6.74 3.91
N PRO A 40 -4.41 -6.88 4.47
CA PRO A 40 -3.67 -5.88 5.25
C PRO A 40 -3.04 -4.79 4.36
N LEU A 41 -2.68 -3.65 4.96
CA LEU A 41 -1.92 -2.58 4.29
C LEU A 41 -0.42 -2.91 4.24
N TRP A 42 -0.11 -4.08 3.66
CA TRP A 42 1.25 -4.59 3.48
C TRP A 42 1.62 -4.61 1.99
N ALA A 43 2.91 -4.63 1.70
CA ALA A 43 3.42 -4.88 0.36
C ALA A 43 4.06 -6.26 0.32
N PHE A 44 3.94 -6.96 -0.81
CA PHE A 44 4.43 -8.33 -0.97
C PHE A 44 5.37 -8.44 -2.16
N ALA A 45 6.35 -9.33 -2.06
CA ALA A 45 7.34 -9.62 -3.09
C ALA A 45 7.82 -11.08 -2.99
N GLU A 46 8.41 -11.62 -4.05
CA GLU A 46 9.11 -12.91 -3.94
C GLU A 46 10.35 -12.79 -3.06
N GLU A 47 11.13 -11.73 -3.32
CA GLU A 47 12.34 -11.40 -2.59
C GLU A 47 12.33 -9.94 -2.16
N LEU A 48 13.05 -9.65 -1.07
CA LEU A 48 13.30 -8.29 -0.59
C LEU A 48 14.80 -8.09 -0.50
N PRO A 49 15.30 -6.85 -0.66
CA PRO A 49 16.71 -6.55 -0.46
C PRO A 49 17.17 -7.02 0.93
N GLU A 50 18.37 -7.62 0.99
CA GLU A 50 18.89 -8.13 2.26
C GLU A 50 19.17 -7.00 3.27
N GLU A 51 19.67 -5.87 2.77
CA GLU A 51 19.96 -4.66 3.54
C GLU A 51 19.14 -3.48 3.01
N ILE A 52 18.22 -2.98 3.83
CA ILE A 52 17.37 -1.84 3.48
C ILE A 52 17.87 -0.59 4.22
N LEU A 53 18.35 0.37 3.45
CA LEU A 53 18.92 1.63 3.93
C LEU A 53 17.87 2.74 4.03
N GLY A 54 16.83 2.67 3.19
CA GLY A 54 15.79 3.69 3.08
C GLY A 54 14.44 3.11 2.73
N CYS A 55 13.38 3.80 3.14
CA CYS A 55 12.02 3.49 2.77
C CYS A 55 11.20 4.78 2.58
N ALA A 56 10.46 4.84 1.48
CA ALA A 56 9.45 5.85 1.23
C ALA A 56 8.15 5.20 0.75
N ILE A 57 7.01 5.66 1.26
CA ILE A 57 5.68 5.28 0.75
C ILE A 57 5.11 6.51 0.07
N CYS A 58 4.84 6.38 -1.23
CA CYS A 58 4.44 7.48 -2.09
C CYS A 58 2.91 7.67 -2.08
N ALA A 59 2.48 8.78 -2.68
CA ALA A 59 1.06 9.10 -2.82
C ALA A 59 0.31 7.97 -3.55
N PRO A 60 -0.99 7.77 -3.25
CA PRO A 60 -1.76 6.69 -3.84
C PRO A 60 -1.90 6.86 -5.35
N LEU A 61 -1.78 5.75 -6.08
CA LEU A 61 -1.94 5.69 -7.53
C LEU A 61 -3.01 4.66 -7.89
N PRO A 62 -3.81 4.91 -8.94
CA PRO A 62 -4.66 3.88 -9.51
C PRO A 62 -3.79 2.74 -10.06
N CYS A 63 -4.28 1.52 -9.95
CA CYS A 63 -3.64 0.34 -10.55
C CYS A 63 -4.71 -0.58 -11.15
N ASP A 64 -4.28 -1.59 -11.89
CA ASP A 64 -5.19 -2.58 -12.46
C ASP A 64 -6.09 -3.18 -11.37
N GLY A 65 -7.39 -2.99 -11.54
CA GLY A 65 -8.40 -3.48 -10.61
C GLY A 65 -8.46 -2.78 -9.25
N GLY A 66 -7.89 -1.58 -9.07
CA GLY A 66 -7.98 -0.87 -7.79
C GLY A 66 -7.05 0.34 -7.60
N ALA A 67 -6.49 0.45 -6.40
CA ALA A 67 -5.53 1.50 -6.05
C ALA A 67 -4.48 1.00 -5.06
N SER A 68 -3.29 1.59 -5.12
CA SER A 68 -2.15 1.19 -4.30
C SER A 68 -1.28 2.36 -3.85
N PHE A 69 -0.56 2.18 -2.74
CA PHE A 69 0.54 3.05 -2.36
C PHE A 69 1.85 2.45 -2.88
N PRO A 70 2.60 3.13 -3.75
CA PRO A 70 3.94 2.69 -4.13
C PRO A 70 4.87 2.74 -2.91
N VAL A 71 5.72 1.74 -2.78
CA VAL A 71 6.74 1.66 -1.73
C VAL A 71 8.10 1.57 -2.39
N GLU A 72 8.93 2.56 -2.12
CA GLU A 72 10.32 2.62 -2.52
C GLU A 72 11.17 2.06 -1.38
N LEU A 73 11.92 1.00 -1.65
CA LEU A 73 12.97 0.50 -0.78
C LEU A 73 14.32 0.82 -1.41
N GLU A 74 15.20 1.44 -0.65
CA GLU A 74 16.58 1.74 -1.08
C GLU A 74 17.53 0.75 -0.40
N SER A 75 18.38 0.10 -1.19
CA SER A 75 19.47 -0.77 -0.74
C SER A 75 20.80 -0.36 -1.39
N ALA A 76 21.90 -1.00 -1.01
CA ALA A 76 23.19 -0.82 -1.66
C ALA A 76 23.17 -1.25 -3.15
N GLU A 77 22.29 -2.19 -3.50
CA GLU A 77 22.15 -2.76 -4.85
C GLU A 77 21.26 -1.91 -5.77
N GLY A 78 20.47 -1.00 -5.20
CA GLY A 78 19.61 -0.09 -5.94
C GLY A 78 18.27 0.16 -5.27
N ARG A 79 17.28 0.49 -6.11
CA ARG A 79 15.90 0.76 -5.66
C ARG A 79 14.97 -0.38 -6.06
N THR A 80 14.23 -0.89 -5.09
CA THR A 80 13.15 -1.87 -5.32
C THR A 80 11.80 -1.19 -5.12
N MET A 81 10.93 -1.32 -6.12
CA MET A 81 9.56 -0.80 -6.08
C MET A 81 8.60 -1.91 -5.69
N LEU A 82 7.86 -1.70 -4.60
CA LEU A 82 6.74 -2.53 -4.18
C LEU A 82 5.45 -1.72 -4.22
N ARG A 83 4.32 -2.39 -3.95
CA ARG A 83 3.01 -1.73 -3.83
C ARG A 83 2.22 -2.29 -2.66
N ILE A 84 1.64 -1.40 -1.86
CA ILE A 84 0.59 -1.73 -0.90
C ILE A 84 -0.74 -1.57 -1.61
N VAL A 85 -1.37 -2.67 -2.00
CA VAL A 85 -2.72 -2.63 -2.60
C VAL A 85 -3.73 -2.35 -1.49
N PHE A 86 -4.31 -1.14 -1.49
CA PHE A 86 -5.22 -0.70 -0.42
C PHE A 86 -6.69 -0.70 -0.84
N ALA A 87 -6.98 -0.79 -2.14
CA ALA A 87 -8.36 -0.85 -2.61
C ALA A 87 -8.46 -1.74 -3.83
N THR A 88 -9.62 -2.39 -3.98
CA THR A 88 -10.03 -3.13 -5.17
C THR A 88 -11.29 -2.51 -5.74
N ALA A 89 -11.35 -2.43 -7.06
CA ALA A 89 -12.56 -2.10 -7.78
C ALA A 89 -13.54 -3.29 -7.71
N GLY A 90 -14.81 -2.99 -7.52
CA GLY A 90 -15.89 -3.93 -7.70
C GLY A 90 -17.09 -3.23 -8.29
N ASP A 91 -17.94 -4.02 -8.95
CA ASP A 91 -19.17 -3.50 -9.53
C ASP A 91 -20.17 -3.16 -8.41
N SER A 92 -21.03 -2.18 -8.70
CA SER A 92 -22.37 -2.17 -8.11
C SER A 92 -23.06 -3.52 -8.39
N PRO A 93 -24.02 -4.03 -7.58
CA PRO A 93 -24.72 -5.30 -7.83
C PRO A 93 -25.56 -5.38 -9.13
N SER A 94 -25.22 -4.64 -10.18
CA SER A 94 -25.71 -4.82 -11.55
C SER A 94 -24.57 -5.37 -12.41
N PRO A 95 -24.68 -6.60 -12.95
CA PRO A 95 -23.58 -7.29 -13.60
C PRO A 95 -23.41 -6.81 -15.04
N ALA A 96 -22.30 -6.15 -15.34
CA ALA A 96 -21.85 -6.01 -16.72
C ALA A 96 -20.34 -5.86 -16.79
N THR A 97 -19.68 -6.97 -17.09
CA THR A 97 -18.38 -7.05 -17.79
C THR A 97 -17.17 -6.39 -17.13
N GLY A 98 -16.25 -7.24 -16.65
CA GLY A 98 -14.80 -7.04 -16.65
C GLY A 98 -14.33 -5.59 -16.49
N VAL A 99 -14.48 -5.06 -15.28
CA VAL A 99 -14.19 -3.66 -15.02
C VAL A 99 -12.70 -3.45 -14.75
N SER A 100 -12.05 -2.76 -15.68
CA SER A 100 -10.83 -2.01 -15.38
C SER A 100 -11.23 -0.71 -14.69
N CYS A 101 -10.62 -0.39 -13.56
CA CYS A 101 -10.77 0.92 -12.94
C CYS A 101 -10.34 1.96 -13.99
N PRO A 102 -11.20 2.89 -14.43
CA PRO A 102 -10.78 3.86 -15.43
C PRO A 102 -9.54 4.59 -14.91
N ALA A 103 -8.63 4.96 -15.81
CA ALA A 103 -7.50 5.84 -15.51
C ALA A 103 -7.99 7.26 -15.17
N ALA A 104 -8.90 7.37 -14.20
CA ALA A 104 -9.38 8.61 -13.65
C ALA A 104 -8.24 9.20 -12.81
N ALA A 105 -8.11 10.52 -12.84
CA ALA A 105 -7.16 11.22 -12.00
C ALA A 105 -7.31 10.75 -10.54
N ALA A 106 -6.19 10.32 -9.95
CA ALA A 106 -6.12 9.86 -8.58
C ALA A 106 -6.76 10.91 -7.66
N PRO A 107 -7.78 10.56 -6.86
CA PRO A 107 -8.26 11.45 -5.81
C PRO A 107 -7.12 12.02 -4.98
N ALA A 108 -7.14 13.33 -4.76
CA ALA A 108 -6.17 13.98 -3.88
C ALA A 108 -6.43 13.56 -2.43
N VAL A 109 -5.40 13.08 -1.75
CA VAL A 109 -5.41 12.82 -0.30
C VAL A 109 -4.82 14.03 0.41
N ARG A 110 -5.55 14.60 1.37
CA ARG A 110 -5.18 15.82 2.09
C ARG A 110 -4.82 15.55 3.55
N CYS A 111 -5.31 14.46 4.13
CA CYS A 111 -5.08 14.14 5.55
C CYS A 111 -3.65 13.64 5.85
N VAL A 112 -2.87 13.34 4.82
CA VAL A 112 -1.49 12.81 4.94
C VAL A 112 -0.60 13.50 3.91
N GLN A 113 0.58 13.94 4.36
CA GLN A 113 1.60 14.49 3.49
C GLN A 113 2.54 13.37 3.00
N PHE A 114 2.53 13.14 1.69
CA PHE A 114 3.42 12.18 1.03
C PHE A 114 4.71 12.85 0.52
N PRO A 115 5.82 12.11 0.35
CA PRO A 115 5.97 10.70 0.72
C PRO A 115 6.08 10.51 2.24
N LEU A 116 5.44 9.44 2.74
CA LEU A 116 5.70 8.98 4.09
C LEU A 116 7.09 8.37 4.12
N ARG A 117 7.88 8.69 5.14
CA ARG A 117 9.21 8.10 5.35
C ARG A 117 9.20 7.34 6.66
N PRO A 118 8.76 6.07 6.67
CA PRO A 118 8.65 5.28 7.89
C PRO A 118 10.01 5.22 8.58
N ARG A 119 10.06 5.59 9.87
CA ARG A 119 11.27 5.42 10.69
C ARG A 119 11.50 3.98 11.10
N VAL A 120 10.41 3.22 11.21
CA VAL A 120 10.41 1.82 11.62
C VAL A 120 9.44 1.04 10.72
N PHE A 121 9.85 -0.13 10.28
CA PHE A 121 9.01 -1.09 9.58
C PHE A 121 9.57 -2.51 9.80
N ARG A 122 8.81 -3.51 9.37
CA ARG A 122 9.24 -4.91 9.43
C ARG A 122 9.27 -5.52 8.03
N THR A 123 10.10 -6.52 7.89
CA THR A 123 10.02 -7.47 6.78
C THR A 123 9.94 -8.89 7.32
N GLY A 124 9.33 -9.81 6.58
CA GLY A 124 9.27 -11.21 6.99
C GLY A 124 8.72 -12.10 5.88
N THR A 125 8.77 -13.41 6.09
CA THR A 125 8.07 -14.38 5.25
C THR A 125 6.59 -14.35 5.63
N ALA A 126 5.70 -14.08 4.67
CA ALA A 126 4.26 -14.08 4.90
C ALA A 126 3.60 -15.33 4.33
N LEU A 127 2.70 -15.92 5.12
CA LEU A 127 1.83 -17.01 4.71
C LEU A 127 0.37 -16.63 5.00
N LEU A 128 -0.51 -16.86 4.03
CA LEU A 128 -1.96 -16.78 4.24
C LEU A 128 -2.45 -18.16 4.67
N GLN A 129 -2.93 -18.27 5.91
CA GLN A 129 -3.45 -19.51 6.48
C GLN A 129 -4.68 -19.19 7.34
N ASP A 130 -5.75 -19.98 7.21
CA ASP A 130 -6.98 -19.84 8.00
C ASP A 130 -7.60 -18.42 7.98
N ASN A 131 -7.59 -17.79 6.79
CA ASN A 131 -8.00 -16.39 6.58
C ASN A 131 -7.18 -15.33 7.37
N GLY A 132 -6.06 -15.72 7.95
CA GLY A 132 -5.11 -14.86 8.64
C GLY A 132 -3.77 -14.79 7.94
N TRP A 133 -3.09 -13.65 8.08
CA TRP A 133 -1.69 -13.54 7.67
C TRP A 133 -0.78 -13.88 8.85
N GLN A 134 0.06 -14.89 8.66
CA GLN A 134 1.12 -15.25 9.58
C GLN A 134 2.47 -14.73 9.06
N LEU A 135 3.33 -14.29 9.98
CA LEU A 135 4.66 -13.78 9.69
C LEU A 135 5.72 -14.64 10.36
N PHE A 136 6.76 -14.94 9.60
CA PHE A 136 7.93 -15.70 10.04
C PHE A 136 9.20 -14.92 9.68
N ASP A 137 10.32 -15.26 10.33
CA ASP A 137 11.64 -14.68 10.06
C ASP A 137 11.63 -13.14 10.11
N GLU A 138 10.89 -12.57 11.06
CA GLU A 138 10.70 -11.12 11.14
C GLU A 138 12.03 -10.39 11.35
N ARG A 139 12.29 -9.38 10.53
CA ARG A 139 13.38 -8.43 10.69
C ARG A 139 12.81 -7.04 10.89
N TRP A 140 13.27 -6.38 11.94
CA TRP A 140 12.92 -4.99 12.22
C TRP A 140 13.95 -4.07 11.59
N HIS A 141 13.46 -3.09 10.84
CA HIS A 141 14.27 -2.07 10.21
C HIS A 141 14.00 -0.75 10.92
N LYS A 142 15.07 -0.10 11.40
CA LYS A 142 15.02 1.23 12.00
C LYS A 142 15.91 2.13 11.16
N ARG A 143 15.35 3.22 10.65
CA ARG A 143 16.16 4.24 9.98
C ARG A 143 17.07 4.87 11.02
N ALA A 144 18.38 4.88 10.76
CA ALA A 144 19.33 5.62 11.58
C ALA A 144 18.94 7.11 11.53
N GLU A 145 18.82 7.75 12.69
CA GLU A 145 18.70 9.20 12.72
C GLU A 145 20.00 9.76 12.16
N LEU A 146 19.91 10.50 11.06
CA LEU A 146 21.03 11.33 10.62
C LEU A 146 21.21 12.38 11.71
N SER A 147 22.21 12.20 12.56
CA SER A 147 22.66 13.21 13.50
C SER A 147 22.96 14.48 12.71
N THR A 148 22.10 15.49 12.85
CA THR A 148 22.34 16.85 12.35
C THR A 148 23.40 17.55 13.18
#